data_AF-A0A7Y1XWF7-F1
#
_entry.id   AF-A0A7Y1XWF7-F1
#
_cell.length_a   1.000
_cell.length_b   1.000
_cell.length_c   1.000
_cell.angle_alpha   90.00
_cell.angle_beta   90.00
_cell.angle_gamma   90.00
#
_symmetry.space_group_name_H-M   'P 1'
#
loop_
_entity.id
_entity.type
_entity.pdbx_description
1 polymer ?
#
loop_
_entity_poly.entity_id
_entity_poly.type
_entity_poly.pdbx_seq_one_letter_code
_entity_poly.pdbx_strand_id
1 'polypeptide(L)'
;MAGEVSRIEGVTRVQRTFGFVDVSGFTAFTDLHGDAAAVEVLEHSRGLIRRYASVYGVRVAKWLGDGAMIVGVHPEPTIEALVDIVDEANRRENAPRLRAGVAVGDVIMFEGDDHIGQAVNLASRLADLAKAGEILAPATINSPLLVNTVLVPHGQHTVPGIKVPLEIARLERRV
;
A
#
# COMPACT_ATOMS: atom_id res chain seq x y z
N MET A 1 -25.43 9.98 23.72
CA MET A 1 -25.02 8.63 24.18
C MET A 1 -23.73 8.27 23.46
N ALA A 2 -22.59 8.73 23.98
CA ALA A 2 -21.28 8.40 23.42
C ALA A 2 -20.87 7.04 23.98
N GLY A 3 -20.60 6.07 23.10
CA GLY A 3 -20.15 4.75 23.48
C GLY A 3 -18.83 4.85 24.23
N GLU A 4 -18.82 4.32 25.45
CA GLU A 4 -17.65 4.20 26.31
C GLU A 4 -16.59 3.36 25.58
N VAL A 5 -15.49 3.99 25.18
CA VAL A 5 -14.36 3.29 24.58
C VAL A 5 -13.68 2.52 25.68
N SER A 6 -14.03 1.24 25.82
CA SER A 6 -13.39 0.32 26.75
C SER A 6 -11.88 0.38 26.55
N ARG A 7 -11.18 0.87 27.58
CA ARG A 7 -9.73 0.89 27.63
C ARG A 7 -9.29 -0.57 27.86
N ILE A 8 -8.89 -1.25 26.78
CA ILE A 8 -8.29 -2.57 26.89
C ILE A 8 -6.91 -2.37 27.54
N GLU A 9 -6.77 -2.75 28.80
CA GLU A 9 -5.48 -2.68 29.50
C GLU A 9 -4.45 -3.53 28.76
N GLY A 10 -3.26 -2.96 28.51
CA GLY A 10 -2.19 -3.62 27.75
C GLY A 10 -2.22 -3.42 26.24
N VAL A 11 -3.16 -2.64 25.69
CA VAL A 11 -3.24 -2.37 24.25
C VAL A 11 -2.68 -1.00 23.90
N THR A 12 -1.54 -0.98 23.21
CA THR A 12 -0.94 0.26 22.69
C THR A 12 -1.57 0.63 21.35
N ARG A 13 -2.23 1.80 21.31
CA ARG A 13 -2.68 2.42 20.06
C ARG A 13 -1.59 3.29 19.47
N VAL A 14 -1.32 3.10 18.19
CA VAL A 14 -0.36 3.91 17.43
C VAL A 14 -0.96 4.30 16.09
N GLN A 15 -0.65 5.50 15.62
CA GLN A 15 -0.92 5.87 14.24
C GLN A 15 0.17 5.31 13.34
N ARG A 16 -0.22 4.68 12.23
CA ARG A 16 0.69 4.13 11.22
C ARG A 16 0.13 4.35 9.83
N THR A 17 1.04 4.36 8.86
CA THR A 17 0.69 4.32 7.44
C THR A 17 0.99 2.94 6.90
N PHE A 18 0.02 2.36 6.21
CA PHE A 18 0.11 1.04 5.62
C PHE A 18 0.08 1.17 4.11
N GLY A 19 1.06 0.58 3.46
CA GLY A 19 1.10 0.37 2.02
C GLY A 19 0.95 -1.11 1.72
N PHE A 20 0.06 -1.46 0.81
CA PHE A 20 0.04 -2.78 0.19
C PHE A 20 0.48 -2.62 -1.25
N VAL A 21 1.43 -3.43 -1.68
CA VAL A 21 1.91 -3.49 -3.07
C VAL A 21 1.79 -4.92 -3.56
N ASP A 22 1.35 -5.09 -4.79
CA ASP A 22 1.02 -6.38 -5.37
C ASP A 22 1.35 -6.44 -6.88
N VAL A 23 1.64 -7.62 -7.41
CA VAL A 23 1.91 -7.81 -8.83
C VAL A 23 0.59 -8.04 -9.56
N SER A 24 0.24 -7.12 -10.47
CA SER A 24 -1.04 -7.19 -11.17
C SER A 24 -1.08 -8.37 -12.13
N GLY A 25 -2.02 -9.29 -11.92
CA GLY A 25 -2.24 -10.44 -12.81
C GLY A 25 -1.16 -11.52 -12.70
N PHE A 26 -0.46 -11.62 -11.57
CA PHE A 26 0.66 -12.55 -11.38
C PHE A 26 0.31 -14.03 -11.64
N THR A 27 -0.87 -14.48 -11.20
CA THR A 27 -1.33 -15.86 -11.45
C THR A 27 -1.43 -16.14 -12.96
N ALA A 28 -2.11 -15.26 -13.71
CA ALA A 28 -2.26 -15.42 -15.15
C ALA A 28 -0.91 -15.32 -15.89
N PHE A 29 0.00 -14.49 -15.39
CA PHE A 29 1.36 -14.40 -15.93
C PHE A 29 2.13 -15.71 -15.73
N THR A 30 2.06 -16.29 -14.53
CA THR A 30 2.69 -17.57 -14.20
C THR A 30 2.15 -18.70 -15.07
N ASP A 31 0.83 -18.78 -15.25
CA ASP A 31 0.20 -19.79 -16.09
C ASP A 31 0.66 -19.71 -17.56
N LEU A 32 0.92 -18.50 -18.05
CA LEU A 32 1.33 -18.26 -19.45
C LEU A 32 2.84 -18.41 -19.70
N HIS A 33 3.69 -18.03 -18.74
CA HIS A 33 5.14 -17.93 -18.93
C HIS A 33 5.95 -18.96 -18.12
N GLY A 34 5.31 -19.67 -17.18
CA GLY A 34 5.92 -20.69 -16.34
C GLY A 34 6.68 -20.14 -15.13
N ASP A 35 7.07 -21.06 -14.25
CA ASP A 35 7.63 -20.76 -12.93
C ASP A 35 8.93 -19.95 -12.97
N ALA A 36 9.80 -20.21 -13.95
CA ALA A 36 11.08 -19.50 -14.05
C ALA A 36 10.88 -18.00 -14.29
N ALA A 37 9.98 -17.63 -15.22
CA ALA A 37 9.64 -16.23 -15.47
C ALA A 37 8.94 -15.60 -14.27
N ALA A 38 8.08 -16.37 -13.58
CA ALA A 38 7.42 -15.91 -12.36
C ALA A 38 8.43 -15.59 -11.25
N VAL A 39 9.45 -16.43 -11.05
CA VAL A 39 10.54 -16.20 -10.09
C VAL A 39 11.31 -14.92 -10.42
N GLU A 40 11.65 -14.68 -11.69
CA GLU A 40 12.34 -13.45 -12.09
C GLU A 40 11.54 -12.18 -11.80
N VAL A 41 10.21 -12.21 -12.04
CA VAL A 41 9.31 -11.10 -11.71
C VAL A 41 9.27 -10.88 -10.19
N LEU A 42 9.17 -11.94 -9.41
CA LEU A 42 9.17 -11.87 -7.94
C LEU A 42 10.50 -11.34 -7.38
N GLU A 43 11.64 -11.82 -7.88
CA GLU A 43 12.95 -11.34 -7.44
C GLU A 43 13.13 -9.86 -7.73
N HIS A 44 12.72 -9.44 -8.93
CA HIS A 44 12.76 -8.03 -9.32
C HIS A 44 11.85 -7.16 -8.45
N SER A 45 10.57 -7.52 -8.30
CA SER A 45 9.61 -6.73 -7.51
C SER A 45 10.03 -6.64 -6.03
N ARG A 46 10.46 -7.76 -5.44
CA ARG A 46 10.98 -7.80 -4.07
C ARG A 46 12.26 -6.98 -3.91
N GLY A 47 13.12 -6.96 -4.93
CA GLY A 47 14.31 -6.12 -4.98
C GLY A 47 13.97 -4.63 -4.92
N LEU A 48 13.02 -4.18 -5.74
CA LEU A 48 12.53 -2.79 -5.73
C LEU A 48 11.92 -2.41 -4.38
N ILE A 49 11.03 -3.26 -3.86
CA ILE A 49 10.36 -3.03 -2.57
C ILE A 49 11.39 -2.88 -1.45
N ARG A 50 12.37 -3.78 -1.36
CA ARG A 50 13.44 -3.71 -0.33
C ARG A 50 14.29 -2.45 -0.49
N ARG A 51 14.67 -2.12 -1.72
CA ARG A 51 15.49 -0.94 -2.02
C ARG A 51 14.81 0.33 -1.54
N TYR A 52 13.57 0.57 -1.98
CA TYR A 52 12.87 1.81 -1.65
C TYR A 52 12.38 1.83 -0.20
N ALA A 53 12.04 0.68 0.38
CA ALA A 53 11.79 0.60 1.82
C ALA A 53 13.00 1.11 2.63
N SER A 54 14.21 0.70 2.24
CA SER A 54 15.45 1.17 2.86
C SER A 54 15.70 2.67 2.63
N VAL A 55 15.55 3.14 1.38
CA VAL A 55 15.76 4.57 1.01
C VAL A 55 14.88 5.51 1.82
N TYR A 56 13.61 5.16 2.02
CA TYR A 56 12.64 5.99 2.73
C TYR A 56 12.52 5.68 4.22
N GLY A 57 13.30 4.71 4.74
CA GLY A 57 13.25 4.33 6.15
C GLY A 57 11.91 3.73 6.59
N VAL A 58 11.20 3.05 5.67
CA VAL A 58 9.94 2.35 5.96
C VAL A 58 10.19 0.85 6.02
N ARG A 59 9.33 0.12 6.74
CA ARG A 59 9.53 -1.30 6.99
C ARG A 59 8.65 -2.15 6.10
N VAL A 60 9.22 -3.18 5.46
CA VAL A 60 8.43 -4.30 4.95
C VAL A 60 7.98 -5.13 6.14
N ALA A 61 6.70 -5.01 6.52
CA ALA A 61 6.14 -5.69 7.68
C ALA A 61 6.02 -7.20 7.44
N LYS A 62 5.48 -7.58 6.27
CA LYS A 62 5.35 -8.99 5.86
C LYS A 62 5.25 -9.12 4.34
N TRP A 63 5.71 -10.25 3.82
CA TRP A 63 5.53 -10.64 2.42
C TRP A 63 4.20 -11.39 2.25
N LEU A 64 3.53 -11.17 1.13
CA LEU A 64 2.19 -11.69 0.84
C LEU A 64 2.19 -12.41 -0.51
N GLY A 65 3.00 -13.47 -0.64
CA GLY A 65 3.22 -14.12 -1.93
C GLY A 65 4.01 -13.22 -2.88
N ASP A 66 3.33 -12.69 -3.88
CA ASP A 66 3.84 -11.74 -4.88
C ASP A 66 3.78 -10.28 -4.44
N GLY A 67 3.02 -9.99 -3.39
CA GLY A 67 2.94 -8.67 -2.79
C GLY A 67 3.72 -8.49 -1.49
N ALA A 68 3.61 -7.29 -0.92
CA ALA A 68 4.15 -6.95 0.39
C ALA A 68 3.25 -5.96 1.13
N MET A 69 3.26 -6.06 2.45
CA MET A 69 2.75 -5.03 3.35
C MET A 69 3.93 -4.20 3.85
N ILE A 70 3.89 -2.90 3.56
CA ILE A 70 4.82 -1.88 4.05
C ILE A 70 4.14 -1.11 5.19
N VAL A 71 4.89 -0.82 6.24
CA VAL A 71 4.44 0.02 7.36
C VAL A 71 5.45 1.14 7.60
N GLY A 72 4.93 2.36 7.71
CA GLY A 72 5.69 3.54 8.07
C GLY A 72 5.06 4.29 9.24
N VAL A 73 5.88 5.06 9.94
CA VAL A 73 5.44 5.93 11.05
C VAL A 73 4.67 7.13 10.51
N HIS A 74 5.12 7.69 9.39
CA HIS A 74 4.54 8.86 8.73
C HIS A 74 4.02 8.50 7.33
N PRO A 75 2.99 9.21 6.84
CA PRO A 75 2.43 8.94 5.52
C PRO A 75 3.41 9.23 4.39
N GLU A 76 4.21 10.28 4.50
CA GLU A 76 5.00 10.79 3.38
C GLU A 76 6.10 9.83 2.92
N PRO A 77 6.98 9.30 3.79
CA PRO A 77 7.99 8.34 3.35
C PRO A 77 7.36 7.05 2.83
N THR A 78 6.21 6.65 3.35
CA THR A 78 5.48 5.45 2.89
C THR A 78 4.91 5.65 1.49
N ILE A 79 4.30 6.81 1.25
CA ILE A 79 3.72 7.17 -0.04
C ILE A 79 4.81 7.32 -1.10
N GLU A 80 5.87 8.08 -0.81
CA GLU A 80 6.96 8.30 -1.76
C GLU A 80 7.67 6.98 -2.10
N ALA A 81 7.83 6.07 -1.12
CA ALA A 81 8.34 4.73 -1.39
C ALA A 81 7.44 3.95 -2.36
N LEU A 82 6.12 3.94 -2.16
CA LEU A 82 5.19 3.24 -3.05
C LEU A 82 5.19 3.81 -4.45
N VAL A 83 5.20 5.14 -4.58
CA VAL A 83 5.26 5.84 -5.87
C VAL A 83 6.54 5.47 -6.61
N ASP A 84 7.69 5.49 -5.94
CA ASP A 84 8.96 5.08 -6.55
C ASP A 84 8.99 3.59 -6.94
N ILE A 85 8.46 2.70 -6.10
CA ILE A 85 8.38 1.26 -6.37
C ILE A 85 7.55 0.99 -7.63
N VAL A 86 6.35 1.55 -7.70
CA VAL A 86 5.40 1.30 -8.80
C VAL A 86 5.89 1.97 -10.08
N ASP A 87 6.40 3.20 -9.99
CA ASP A 87 6.94 3.93 -11.14
C ASP A 87 8.15 3.19 -11.75
N GLU A 88 9.12 2.77 -10.92
CA GLU A 88 10.29 2.02 -11.40
C GLU A 88 9.89 0.67 -12.01
N ALA A 89 8.97 -0.07 -11.36
CA ALA A 89 8.48 -1.33 -11.90
C ALA A 89 7.78 -1.15 -13.26
N ASN A 90 7.05 -0.05 -13.44
CA ASN A 90 6.35 0.27 -14.68
C ASN A 90 7.27 0.64 -15.86
N ARG A 91 8.56 0.91 -15.61
CA ARG A 91 9.55 1.20 -16.68
C ARG A 91 10.00 -0.06 -17.42
N ARG A 92 9.82 -1.25 -16.82
CA ARG A 92 10.18 -2.51 -17.47
C ARG A 92 9.10 -2.90 -18.48
N GLU A 93 9.44 -2.86 -19.76
CA GLU A 93 8.56 -3.35 -20.81
C GLU A 93 8.35 -4.87 -20.68
N ASN A 94 7.15 -5.33 -21.02
CA ASN A 94 6.75 -6.75 -21.02
C ASN A 94 6.82 -7.46 -19.67
N ALA A 95 6.86 -6.72 -18.55
CA ALA A 95 6.70 -7.27 -17.21
C ALA A 95 5.31 -6.90 -16.63
N PRO A 96 4.74 -7.75 -15.75
CA PRO A 96 3.58 -7.38 -14.96
C PRO A 96 3.82 -6.10 -14.17
N ARG A 97 2.83 -5.20 -14.19
CA ARG A 97 2.90 -3.94 -13.44
C ARG A 97 2.60 -4.17 -11.97
N LEU A 98 3.16 -3.32 -11.11
CA LEU A 98 2.75 -3.27 -9.72
C LEU A 98 1.52 -2.38 -9.55
N ARG A 99 0.69 -2.72 -8.57
CA ARG A 99 -0.41 -1.88 -8.07
C ARG A 99 -0.26 -1.72 -6.57
N ALA A 100 -0.81 -0.65 -6.03
CA ALA A 100 -0.73 -0.41 -4.59
C ALA A 100 -1.94 0.32 -4.01
N GLY A 101 -2.09 0.20 -2.70
CA GLY A 101 -3.05 0.93 -1.89
C GLY A 101 -2.40 1.43 -0.62
N VAL A 102 -2.76 2.64 -0.19
CA VAL A 102 -2.21 3.24 1.03
C VAL A 102 -3.31 3.84 1.90
N ALA A 103 -3.19 3.66 3.21
CA ALA A 103 -4.04 4.33 4.17
C ALA A 103 -3.28 4.63 5.47
N VAL A 104 -3.71 5.67 6.16
CA VAL A 104 -3.18 6.10 7.45
C VAL A 104 -4.29 6.04 8.50
N GLY A 105 -3.93 5.67 9.73
CA GLY A 105 -4.86 5.76 10.84
C GLY A 105 -4.38 5.03 12.09
N ASP A 106 -5.20 5.10 13.12
CA ASP A 106 -4.91 4.48 14.41
C ASP A 106 -5.15 2.98 14.36
N VAL A 107 -4.18 2.23 14.85
CA VAL A 107 -4.22 0.77 14.95
C VAL A 107 -3.78 0.31 16.33
N ILE A 108 -4.18 -0.90 16.67
CA ILE A 108 -3.69 -1.63 17.83
C ILE A 108 -2.42 -2.37 17.40
N MET A 109 -1.33 -2.15 18.14
CA MET A 109 -0.13 -2.98 18.02
C MET A 109 -0.32 -4.25 18.86
N PHE A 110 -0.24 -5.41 18.20
CA PHE A 110 -0.40 -6.73 18.80
C PHE A 110 0.89 -7.53 18.61
N GLU A 111 1.35 -8.22 19.65
CA GLU A 111 2.59 -9.02 19.64
C GLU A 111 3.84 -8.28 19.11
N GLY A 112 3.87 -6.95 19.22
CA GLY A 112 5.02 -6.09 18.91
C GLY A 112 5.16 -5.67 17.45
N ASP A 113 4.70 -6.47 16.48
CA ASP A 113 4.86 -6.15 15.05
C ASP A 113 3.63 -6.38 14.18
N ASP A 114 2.56 -6.95 14.73
CA ASP A 114 1.26 -7.08 14.06
C ASP A 114 0.35 -5.89 14.35
N HIS A 115 -0.46 -5.53 13.35
CA HIS A 115 -1.26 -4.31 13.40
C HIS A 115 -2.71 -4.63 13.10
N ILE A 116 -3.60 -4.32 14.05
CA ILE A 116 -5.04 -4.58 13.93
C ILE A 116 -5.77 -3.25 13.89
N GLY A 117 -6.50 -2.99 12.80
CA GLY A 117 -7.33 -1.79 12.70
C GLY A 117 -7.88 -1.51 11.31
N GLN A 118 -8.64 -0.43 11.20
CA GLN A 118 -9.30 -0.06 9.94
C GLN A 118 -8.31 0.40 8.88
N ALA A 119 -7.22 1.06 9.26
CA ALA A 119 -6.24 1.59 8.30
C ALA A 119 -5.52 0.48 7.51
N VAL A 120 -5.08 -0.60 8.16
CA VAL A 120 -4.44 -1.75 7.49
C VAL A 120 -5.41 -2.42 6.51
N ASN A 121 -6.67 -2.62 6.93
CA ASN A 121 -7.69 -3.21 6.08
C ASN A 121 -8.01 -2.32 4.88
N LEU A 122 -8.17 -1.01 5.11
CA LEU A 122 -8.45 -0.06 4.05
C LEU A 122 -7.32 -0.01 3.01
N ALA A 123 -6.06 0.04 3.45
CA ALA A 123 -4.91 0.02 2.53
C ALA A 123 -4.90 -1.24 1.63
N SER A 124 -5.17 -2.42 2.21
CA SER A 124 -5.28 -3.67 1.45
C SER A 124 -6.43 -3.62 0.44
N ARG A 125 -7.61 -3.11 0.83
CA ARG A 125 -8.76 -3.00 -0.09
C ARG A 125 -8.53 -2.00 -1.21
N LEU A 126 -7.81 -0.91 -0.94
CA LEU A 126 -7.42 0.04 -1.98
C LEU A 126 -6.43 -0.58 -2.97
N ALA A 127 -5.53 -1.44 -2.51
CA ALA A 127 -4.63 -2.19 -3.40
C ALA A 127 -5.39 -3.19 -4.27
N ASP A 128 -6.40 -3.88 -3.71
CA ASP A 128 -7.27 -4.79 -4.46
C ASP A 128 -8.04 -4.06 -5.58
N LEU A 129 -8.50 -2.83 -5.30
CA LEU A 129 -9.24 -1.97 -6.24
C LEU A 129 -8.35 -1.31 -7.30
N ALA A 130 -7.06 -1.13 -7.01
CA ALA A 130 -6.13 -0.48 -7.91
C ALA A 130 -5.91 -1.29 -9.19
N LYS A 131 -5.86 -0.60 -10.32
CA LYS A 131 -5.48 -1.17 -11.61
C LYS A 131 -3.97 -1.34 -11.73
N ALA A 132 -3.55 -2.03 -12.78
CA ALA A 132 -2.13 -2.20 -13.11
C ALA A 132 -1.41 -0.85 -13.25
N GLY A 133 -0.39 -0.63 -12.42
CA GLY A 133 0.38 0.62 -12.38
C GLY A 133 -0.22 1.73 -11.52
N GLU A 134 -1.35 1.46 -10.85
CA GLU A 134 -2.08 2.46 -10.07
C GLU A 134 -1.77 2.36 -8.58
N ILE A 135 -1.80 3.51 -7.90
CA ILE A 135 -1.73 3.61 -6.45
C ILE A 135 -2.95 4.38 -5.96
N LEU A 136 -3.75 3.76 -5.09
CA LEU A 136 -4.96 4.37 -4.55
C LEU A 136 -4.80 4.76 -3.07
N ALA A 137 -5.36 5.91 -2.71
CA ALA A 137 -5.37 6.44 -1.35
C ALA A 137 -6.72 7.10 -1.03
N PRO A 138 -7.13 7.19 0.25
CA PRO A 138 -8.19 8.13 0.63
C PRO A 138 -7.81 9.54 0.21
N ALA A 139 -8.74 10.28 -0.40
CA ALA A 139 -8.50 11.66 -0.85
C ALA A 139 -8.20 12.64 0.31
N THR A 140 -8.48 12.22 1.55
CA THR A 140 -8.17 12.98 2.77
C THR A 140 -6.68 12.96 3.12
N ILE A 141 -5.87 12.08 2.52
CA ILE A 141 -4.41 12.10 2.71
C ILE A 141 -3.89 13.34 1.99
N ASN A 142 -3.65 14.41 2.73
CA ASN A 142 -3.07 15.63 2.20
C ASN A 142 -1.85 16.00 3.04
N SER A 143 -0.69 16.06 2.42
CA SER A 143 0.53 16.54 3.08
C SER A 143 1.35 17.41 2.12
N PRO A 144 1.78 18.62 2.56
CA PRO A 144 2.66 19.47 1.78
C PRO A 144 4.08 18.90 1.66
N LEU A 145 4.41 17.86 2.43
CA LEU A 145 5.72 17.20 2.40
C LEU A 145 5.81 16.12 1.31
N LEU A 146 4.73 15.87 0.55
CA LEU A 146 4.75 15.07 -0.67
C LEU A 146 5.35 15.89 -1.82
N VAL A 147 6.66 15.71 -2.02
CA VAL A 147 7.47 16.48 -2.96
C VAL A 147 7.56 15.83 -4.34
N ASN A 148 7.51 14.49 -4.41
CA ASN A 148 7.54 13.76 -5.67
C ASN A 148 6.17 13.16 -6.04
N THR A 149 5.15 13.37 -5.20
CA THR A 149 3.83 12.78 -5.39
C THR A 149 2.75 13.86 -5.57
N VAL A 150 1.86 13.67 -6.54
CA VAL A 150 0.61 14.44 -6.69
C VAL A 150 -0.59 13.54 -6.46
N LEU A 151 -1.64 14.12 -5.89
CA LEU A 151 -2.93 13.47 -5.73
C LEU A 151 -3.85 13.89 -6.86
N VAL A 152 -4.34 12.92 -7.62
CA VAL A 152 -5.31 13.14 -8.69
C VAL A 152 -6.66 12.54 -8.26
N PRO A 153 -7.75 13.32 -8.21
CA PRO A 153 -9.06 12.82 -7.83
C PRO A 153 -9.48 11.59 -8.65
N HIS A 154 -9.95 10.55 -7.96
CA HIS A 154 -10.40 9.30 -8.57
C HIS A 154 -11.89 9.01 -8.28
N GLY A 155 -12.57 9.92 -7.55
CA GLY A 155 -13.99 9.90 -7.26
C GLY A 155 -14.39 9.02 -6.07
N GLN A 156 -15.69 8.82 -5.89
CA GLN A 156 -16.26 8.01 -4.81
C GLN A 156 -16.32 6.53 -5.17
N HIS A 157 -15.87 5.69 -4.26
CA HIS A 157 -15.93 4.24 -4.40
C HIS A 157 -16.54 3.59 -3.17
N THR A 158 -17.33 2.54 -3.40
CA THR A 158 -17.73 1.64 -2.32
C THR A 158 -16.59 0.68 -2.05
N VAL A 159 -15.99 0.76 -0.87
CA VAL A 159 -14.87 -0.10 -0.47
C VAL A 159 -15.39 -1.20 0.47
N PRO A 160 -15.12 -2.49 0.22
CA PRO A 160 -15.59 -3.57 1.08
C PRO A 160 -15.18 -3.37 2.54
N GLY A 161 -16.15 -3.45 3.45
CA GLY A 161 -15.95 -3.24 4.89
C GLY A 161 -16.02 -1.78 5.34
N ILE A 162 -16.10 -0.81 4.41
CA ILE A 162 -16.33 0.60 4.70
C ILE A 162 -17.81 0.91 4.46
N LYS A 163 -18.48 1.46 5.48
CA LYS A 163 -19.95 1.64 5.48
C LYS A 163 -20.44 2.74 4.54
N VAL A 164 -19.59 3.72 4.26
CA VAL A 164 -19.92 4.89 3.44
C VAL A 164 -18.99 4.93 2.22
N PRO A 165 -19.46 5.42 1.06
CA PRO A 165 -18.57 5.67 -0.07
C PRO A 165 -17.39 6.54 0.36
N LEU A 166 -16.19 6.14 -0.09
CA LEU A 166 -14.95 6.83 0.21
C LEU A 166 -14.50 7.62 -1.02
N GLU A 167 -14.18 8.90 -0.83
CA GLU A 167 -13.45 9.67 -1.84
C GLU A 167 -12.01 9.14 -1.95
N ILE A 168 -11.62 8.72 -3.15
CA ILE A 168 -10.31 8.16 -3.45
C ILE A 168 -9.54 9.14 -4.34
N ALA A 169 -8.23 9.19 -4.14
CA ALA A 169 -7.29 9.81 -5.05
C ALA A 169 -6.32 8.75 -5.59
N ARG A 170 -5.88 8.93 -6.84
CA ARG A 170 -4.74 8.24 -7.42
C ARG A 170 -3.47 9.03 -7.06
N LEU A 171 -2.44 8.31 -6.62
CA LEU A 171 -1.13 8.88 -6.36
C LEU A 171 -0.26 8.73 -7.62
N GLU A 172 0.32 9.82 -8.07
CA GLU A 172 1.16 9.84 -9.27
C GLU A 172 2.49 10.53 -8.99
N ARG A 173 3.54 10.10 -9.69
CA ARG A 173 4.81 10.83 -9.68
C ARG A 173 4.61 12.23 -10.29
N ARG A 174 5.11 13.24 -9.58
CA ARG A 174 5.26 14.61 -10.07
C ARG A 174 6.36 14.64 -11.13
N VAL A 175 6.02 15.08 -12.34
CA VAL A 175 6.95 15.26 -13.47
C VAL A 175 7.62 16.62 -13.38
#